data_AF-A0A1G2PUS7-F1
#
_entry.id   AF-A0A1G2PUS7-F1
#
_cell.length_a   1.000
_cell.length_b   1.000
_cell.length_c   1.000
_cell.angle_alpha   90.00
_cell.angle_beta   90.00
_cell.angle_gamma   90.00
#
_symmetry.space_group_name_H-M   'P 1'
#
loop_
_entity.id
_entity.type
_entity.pdbx_description
1 polymer ?
#
loop_
_entity_poly.entity_id
_entity_poly.type
_entity_poly.pdbx_seq_one_letter_code
_entity_poly.pdbx_strand_id
1 'polypeptide(L)'
;MERIYIFLPSILALACIAGIAFLYLKWIARRLGDNFTNEEWREKNVAKILLTVGAPTYYVFAPAVEELIFRAPLIILFGAMTSFAWYGILISSVLFALIHLISQEERKKTLAHKAYRFVATFVLSVLAGYYGIVNQSIWTSFGIHVAWNIIAPALLFIFTLLLIVIYTAIMSLWDKTMTSFKSSRYSIH
;
A
#
# COMPACT_ATOMS: atom_id res chain seq x y z
N MET A 1 19.42 7.35 25.64
CA MET A 1 18.21 7.40 26.49
C MET A 1 17.45 8.71 26.27
N GLU A 2 18.09 9.88 26.24
CA GLU A 2 17.40 11.18 26.11
C GLU A 2 16.50 11.34 24.88
N ARG A 3 16.89 10.77 23.72
CA ARG A 3 16.10 10.89 22.49
C ARG A 3 14.69 10.27 22.57
N ILE A 4 14.48 9.26 23.41
CA ILE A 4 13.14 8.65 23.53
C ILE A 4 12.12 9.66 24.04
N TYR A 5 12.51 10.55 24.96
CA TYR A 5 11.61 11.54 25.56
C TYR A 5 11.18 12.61 24.55
N ILE A 6 12.03 12.91 23.56
CA ILE A 6 11.71 13.84 22.47
C ILE A 6 10.59 13.26 21.59
N PHE A 7 10.64 11.95 21.29
CA PHE A 7 9.66 11.30 20.42
C PHE A 7 8.45 10.72 21.15
N LEU A 8 8.53 10.56 22.48
CA LEU A 8 7.51 9.93 23.30
C LEU A 8 6.11 10.57 23.10
N PRO A 9 5.94 11.90 23.06
CA PRO A 9 4.62 12.50 22.81
C PRO A 9 4.01 12.07 21.47
N SER A 10 4.80 12.07 20.39
CA SER A 10 4.32 11.67 19.06
C SER A 10 4.02 10.18 18.97
N ILE A 11 4.84 9.35 19.60
CA ILE A 11 4.63 7.89 19.66
C ILE A 11 3.37 7.57 20.46
N LEU A 12 3.18 8.20 21.63
CA LEU A 12 1.98 8.04 22.44
C LEU A 12 0.73 8.53 21.69
N ALA A 13 0.81 9.66 21.01
CA ALA A 13 -0.30 10.16 20.20
C ALA A 13 -0.70 9.16 19.10
N LEU A 14 0.28 8.63 18.35
CA LEU A 14 -0.01 7.65 17.29
C LEU A 14 -0.51 6.31 17.86
N ALA A 15 0.01 5.88 19.01
CA ALA A 15 -0.47 4.70 19.73
C ALA A 15 -1.91 4.88 20.24
N CYS A 16 -2.26 6.07 20.75
CA CYS A 16 -3.62 6.41 21.12
C CYS A 16 -4.56 6.38 19.91
N ILE A 17 -4.14 6.92 18.76
CA ILE A 17 -4.91 6.85 17.50
C ILE A 17 -5.14 5.39 17.10
N ALA A 18 -4.11 4.55 17.11
CA ALA A 18 -4.22 3.13 16.82
C ALA A 18 -5.17 2.41 17.80
N GLY A 19 -5.05 2.70 19.10
CA GLY A 19 -5.92 2.15 20.13
C GLY A 19 -7.38 2.55 19.96
N ILE A 20 -7.67 3.82 19.69
CA ILE A 20 -9.03 4.32 19.42
C ILE A 20 -9.59 3.67 18.16
N ALA A 21 -8.80 3.60 17.08
CA ALA A 21 -9.22 2.96 15.83
C ALA A 21 -9.53 1.47 16.04
N PHE A 22 -8.71 0.76 16.83
CA PHE A 22 -8.98 -0.63 17.19
C PHE A 22 -10.28 -0.80 17.98
N LEU A 23 -10.51 0.02 19.00
CA LEU A 23 -11.75 -0.01 19.79
C LEU A 23 -12.97 0.30 18.93
N TYR A 24 -12.86 1.28 18.04
CA TYR A 24 -13.89 1.60 17.05
C TYR A 24 -14.20 0.41 16.13
N LEU A 25 -13.18 -0.22 15.54
CA LEU A 25 -13.36 -1.39 14.66
C LEU A 25 -14.02 -2.55 15.40
N LYS A 26 -13.61 -2.82 16.64
CA LYS A 26 -14.22 -3.85 17.50
C LYS A 26 -15.68 -3.53 17.82
N TRP A 27 -15.99 -2.26 18.07
CA TRP A 27 -17.36 -1.81 18.31
C TRP A 27 -18.24 -1.94 17.06
N ILE A 28 -17.76 -1.51 15.90
CA ILE A 28 -18.46 -1.67 14.61
C ILE A 28 -18.70 -3.15 14.30
N ALA A 29 -17.68 -4.00 14.44
CA ALA A 29 -17.82 -5.44 14.19
C ALA A 29 -18.93 -6.06 15.06
N ARG A 30 -18.99 -5.70 16.35
CA ARG A 30 -20.09 -6.12 17.24
C ARG A 30 -21.46 -5.58 16.81
N ARG A 31 -21.52 -4.33 16.33
CA ARG A 31 -22.77 -3.70 15.90
C ARG A 31 -23.30 -4.27 14.59
N LEU A 32 -22.42 -4.71 13.69
CA LEU A 32 -22.80 -5.40 12.47
C LEU A 32 -23.26 -6.84 12.76
N GLY A 33 -22.70 -7.49 13.79
CA GLY A 33 -23.12 -8.82 14.24
C GLY A 33 -23.08 -9.84 13.11
N ASP A 34 -24.11 -10.68 13.02
CA ASP A 34 -24.20 -11.76 12.03
C ASP A 34 -24.25 -11.25 10.58
N ASN A 35 -24.68 -10.00 10.38
CA ASN A 35 -24.68 -9.38 9.05
C ASN A 35 -23.25 -9.24 8.49
N PHE A 36 -22.24 -9.06 9.36
CA PHE A 36 -20.86 -8.96 8.90
C PHE A 36 -20.36 -10.29 8.30
N THR A 37 -20.88 -11.42 8.78
CA THR A 37 -20.54 -12.75 8.27
C THR A 37 -21.42 -13.20 7.10
N ASN A 38 -22.61 -12.62 6.93
CA ASN A 38 -23.54 -12.91 5.82
C ASN A 38 -23.04 -12.31 4.48
N GLU A 39 -22.75 -13.17 3.50
CA GLU A 39 -22.20 -12.77 2.20
C GLU A 39 -23.16 -11.92 1.37
N GLU A 40 -24.41 -12.34 1.22
CA GLU A 40 -25.44 -11.61 0.45
C GLU A 40 -25.65 -10.20 1.03
N TRP A 41 -25.65 -10.07 2.35
CA TRP A 41 -25.76 -8.77 3.01
C TRP A 41 -24.54 -7.90 2.71
N ARG A 42 -23.32 -8.46 2.75
CA ARG A 42 -22.09 -7.72 2.45
C ARG A 42 -22.08 -7.20 1.02
N GLU A 43 -22.48 -8.02 0.05
CA GLU A 43 -22.56 -7.63 -1.36
C GLU A 43 -23.51 -6.46 -1.59
N LYS A 44 -24.66 -6.44 -0.88
CA LYS A 44 -25.61 -5.33 -0.95
C LYS A 44 -25.15 -4.07 -0.19
N ASN A 45 -24.20 -4.19 0.74
CA ASN A 45 -23.77 -3.13 1.64
C ASN A 45 -22.27 -2.78 1.54
N VAL A 46 -21.64 -3.03 0.38
CA VAL A 46 -20.20 -2.83 0.17
C VAL A 46 -19.75 -1.43 0.58
N ALA A 47 -20.44 -0.38 0.14
CA ALA A 47 -20.08 1.01 0.47
C ALA A 47 -20.08 1.27 1.99
N LYS A 48 -21.05 0.70 2.71
CA LYS A 48 -21.13 0.81 4.17
C LYS A 48 -19.97 0.09 4.85
N ILE A 49 -19.61 -1.12 4.40
CA ILE A 49 -18.49 -1.89 4.94
C ILE A 49 -17.16 -1.18 4.65
N LEU A 50 -16.98 -0.71 3.42
CA LEU A 50 -15.79 0.05 3.04
C LEU A 50 -15.65 1.31 3.89
N LEU A 51 -16.73 2.07 4.11
CA LEU A 51 -16.65 3.31 4.90
C LEU A 51 -16.46 3.07 6.40
N THR A 52 -17.11 2.05 6.97
CA THR A 52 -17.14 1.83 8.44
C THR A 52 -16.07 0.86 8.95
N VAL A 53 -15.54 -0.01 8.09
CA VAL A 53 -14.51 -0.99 8.47
C VAL A 53 -13.27 -0.80 7.61
N GLY A 54 -13.45 -0.77 6.28
CA GLY A 54 -12.34 -0.70 5.33
C GLY A 54 -11.46 0.53 5.52
N ALA A 55 -12.02 1.73 5.37
CA ALA A 55 -11.31 2.99 5.43
C ALA A 55 -10.63 3.22 6.79
N PRO A 56 -11.29 3.04 7.95
CA PRO A 56 -10.63 3.16 9.25
C PRO A 56 -9.50 2.14 9.45
N THR A 57 -9.66 0.92 8.93
CA THR A 57 -8.59 -0.09 8.98
C THR A 57 -7.40 0.32 8.10
N TYR A 58 -7.67 0.66 6.84
CA TYR A 58 -6.66 0.84 5.80
C TYR A 58 -5.95 2.19 5.85
N TYR A 59 -6.62 3.26 6.32
CA TYR A 59 -6.06 4.61 6.36
C TYR A 59 -5.66 5.09 7.75
N VAL A 60 -6.06 4.39 8.81
CA VAL A 60 -5.77 4.83 10.18
C VAL A 60 -5.09 3.73 10.98
N PHE A 61 -5.80 2.62 11.23
CA PHE A 61 -5.32 1.60 12.15
C PHE A 61 -4.05 0.91 11.65
N ALA A 62 -4.08 0.33 10.44
CA ALA A 62 -2.95 -0.41 9.89
C ALA A 62 -1.71 0.49 9.71
N PRO A 63 -1.80 1.68 9.07
CA PRO A 63 -0.64 2.58 8.98
C PRO A 63 -0.11 2.99 10.36
N ALA A 64 -0.96 3.30 11.34
CA ALA A 64 -0.48 3.72 12.66
C ALA A 64 0.32 2.61 13.36
N VAL A 65 -0.21 1.37 13.35
CA VAL A 65 0.47 0.21 13.95
C VAL A 65 1.77 -0.11 13.22
N GLU A 66 1.74 -0.12 11.89
CA GLU A 66 2.91 -0.44 11.07
C GLU A 66 4.03 0.59 11.25
N GLU A 67 3.72 1.87 11.28
CA GLU A 67 4.73 2.92 11.50
C GLU A 67 5.30 2.90 12.93
N LEU A 68 4.47 2.57 13.94
CA LEU A 68 4.93 2.35 15.31
C LEU A 68 5.93 1.18 15.41
N ILE A 69 5.70 0.10 14.66
CA ILE A 69 6.56 -1.10 14.68
C ILE A 69 7.83 -0.87 13.85
N PHE A 70 7.71 -0.33 12.64
CA PHE A 70 8.80 -0.31 11.67
C PHE A 70 9.59 0.99 11.61
N ARG A 71 9.00 2.14 11.96
CA ARG A 71 9.67 3.45 11.86
C ARG A 71 10.02 4.08 13.18
N ALA A 72 9.16 3.98 14.20
CA ALA A 72 9.47 4.54 15.51
C ALA A 72 10.86 4.07 16.02
N PRO A 73 11.24 2.78 15.92
CA PRO A 73 12.58 2.35 16.32
C PRO A 73 13.69 3.01 15.51
N LEU A 74 13.53 3.12 14.18
CA LEU A 74 14.54 3.75 13.32
C LEU A 74 14.74 5.23 13.67
N ILE A 75 13.65 5.98 13.85
CA ILE A 75 13.70 7.41 14.17
C ILE A 75 14.32 7.62 15.55
N ILE A 76 13.95 6.82 16.56
CA ILE A 76 14.53 6.91 17.90
C ILE A 76 16.02 6.54 17.91
N LEU A 77 16.44 5.53 17.13
CA LEU A 77 17.83 5.08 17.09
C LEU A 77 18.74 6.04 16.32
N PHE A 78 18.25 6.62 15.21
CA PHE A 78 19.08 7.41 14.30
C PHE A 78 18.70 8.90 14.29
N GLY A 79 19.62 9.76 14.72
CA GLY A 79 19.41 11.22 14.79
C GLY A 79 19.70 11.97 13.50
N ALA A 80 20.34 11.29 12.56
CA ALA A 80 20.67 11.79 11.24
C ALA A 80 20.87 10.61 10.30
N MET A 81 20.91 10.90 9.00
CA MET A 81 21.22 9.90 7.98
C MET A 81 22.70 9.53 8.00
N THR A 82 23.01 8.40 8.61
CA THR A 82 24.34 7.76 8.61
C THR A 82 24.33 6.50 7.76
N SER A 83 25.51 5.92 7.48
CA SER A 83 25.59 4.61 6.82
C SER A 83 24.84 3.52 7.60
N PHE A 84 24.89 3.57 8.94
CA PHE A 84 24.12 2.64 9.79
C PHE A 84 22.61 2.85 9.69
N ALA A 85 22.15 4.10 9.55
CA ALA A 85 20.74 4.40 9.33
C ALA A 85 20.23 3.78 8.03
N TRP A 86 21.03 3.82 6.95
CA TRP A 86 20.69 3.15 5.69
C TRP A 86 20.54 1.64 5.85
N TYR A 87 21.45 0.97 6.55
CA TYR A 87 21.28 -0.47 6.83
C TYR A 87 20.00 -0.76 7.61
N GLY A 88 19.69 0.05 8.62
CA GLY A 88 18.43 -0.05 9.38
C GLY A 88 17.19 0.12 8.51
N ILE A 89 17.17 1.14 7.63
CA ILE A 89 16.09 1.37 6.68
C ILE A 89 15.92 0.19 5.73
N LEU A 90 17.01 -0.32 5.14
CA LEU A 90 16.96 -1.42 4.18
C LEU A 90 16.45 -2.71 4.84
N ILE A 91 16.98 -3.08 6.00
CA ILE A 91 16.54 -4.28 6.74
C ILE A 91 15.07 -4.17 7.12
N SER A 92 14.67 -3.05 7.74
CA SER A 92 13.27 -2.79 8.10
C SER A 92 12.35 -2.87 6.88
N SER A 93 12.79 -2.34 5.73
CA SER A 93 12.00 -2.34 4.49
C SER A 93 11.87 -3.70 3.84
N VAL A 94 12.91 -4.54 3.88
CA VAL A 94 12.80 -5.94 3.44
C VAL A 94 11.81 -6.69 4.32
N LEU A 95 11.93 -6.58 5.66
CA LEU A 95 11.01 -7.26 6.59
C LEU A 95 9.56 -6.81 6.37
N PHE A 96 9.34 -5.51 6.24
CA PHE A 96 8.04 -4.93 5.98
C PHE A 96 7.41 -5.45 4.68
N ALA A 97 8.18 -5.46 3.59
CA ALA A 97 7.73 -5.97 2.29
C ALA A 97 7.48 -7.50 2.31
N LEU A 98 8.28 -8.27 3.05
CA LEU A 98 8.08 -9.71 3.21
C LEU A 98 6.77 -10.03 3.97
N ILE A 99 6.47 -9.31 5.06
CA ILE A 99 5.22 -9.50 5.81
C ILE A 99 4.00 -9.18 4.92
N HIS A 100 4.09 -8.16 4.09
CA HIS A 100 3.06 -7.84 3.09
C HIS A 100 2.91 -8.90 1.99
N LEU A 101 4.00 -9.59 1.66
CA LEU A 101 3.97 -10.68 0.70
C LEU A 101 3.34 -11.95 1.30
N ILE A 102 3.62 -12.26 2.57
CA ILE A 102 3.14 -13.46 3.27
C ILE A 102 1.68 -13.32 3.71
N SER A 103 1.28 -12.16 4.24
CA SER A 103 -0.09 -11.92 4.74
C SER A 103 -1.17 -12.04 3.67
N GLN A 104 -0.78 -12.00 2.39
CA GLN A 104 -1.70 -12.15 1.27
C GLN A 104 -1.55 -13.53 0.65
N GLU A 105 -2.13 -14.51 1.34
CA GLU A 105 -2.23 -15.90 0.92
C GLU A 105 -3.24 -16.08 -0.24
N GLU A 106 -3.04 -15.34 -1.33
CA GLU A 106 -3.81 -15.52 -2.56
C GLU A 106 -3.11 -16.54 -3.45
N ARG A 107 -3.63 -17.77 -3.43
CA ARG A 107 -3.13 -18.92 -4.20
C ARG A 107 -3.09 -18.72 -5.73
N LYS A 108 -3.62 -17.62 -6.26
CA LYS A 108 -3.81 -17.41 -7.72
C LYS A 108 -2.99 -16.25 -8.33
N LYS A 109 -2.17 -15.53 -7.56
CA LYS A 109 -1.34 -14.42 -8.10
C LYS A 109 -0.07 -14.93 -8.77
N THR A 110 0.24 -14.39 -9.96
CA THR A 110 1.47 -14.72 -10.72
C THR A 110 2.73 -14.25 -9.96
N LEU A 111 3.88 -14.85 -10.28
CA LEU A 111 5.17 -14.43 -9.71
C LEU A 111 5.47 -12.95 -10.00
N ALA A 112 5.13 -12.48 -11.20
CA ALA A 112 5.30 -11.08 -11.59
C ALA A 112 4.50 -10.12 -10.69
N HIS A 113 3.25 -10.46 -10.35
CA HIS A 113 2.42 -9.66 -9.45
C HIS A 113 3.00 -9.60 -8.03
N LYS A 114 3.50 -10.74 -7.53
CA LYS A 114 4.18 -10.84 -6.23
C LYS A 114 5.44 -9.98 -6.20
N ALA A 115 6.27 -10.07 -7.23
CA ALA A 115 7.50 -9.29 -7.37
C ALA A 115 7.21 -7.79 -7.44
N TYR A 116 6.25 -7.36 -8.27
CA TYR A 116 5.83 -5.96 -8.36
C TYR A 116 5.42 -5.41 -7.00
N ARG A 117 4.57 -6.12 -6.27
CA ARG A 117 4.12 -5.70 -4.95
C ARG A 117 5.25 -5.62 -3.94
N PHE A 118 6.14 -6.61 -3.93
CA PHE A 118 7.30 -6.59 -3.06
C PHE A 118 8.16 -5.35 -3.34
N VAL A 119 8.49 -5.09 -4.60
CA VAL A 119 9.29 -3.93 -5.02
C VAL A 119 8.60 -2.63 -4.67
N ALA A 120 7.30 -2.48 -4.96
CA ALA A 120 6.55 -1.27 -4.64
C ALA A 120 6.50 -0.99 -3.13
N THR A 121 6.21 -2.03 -2.33
CA THR A 121 6.16 -1.93 -0.87
C THR A 121 7.54 -1.63 -0.28
N PHE A 122 8.59 -2.27 -0.82
CA PHE A 122 9.97 -2.05 -0.42
C PHE A 122 10.40 -0.60 -0.69
N VAL A 123 10.19 -0.09 -1.90
CA VAL A 123 10.57 1.29 -2.28
C VAL A 123 9.83 2.30 -1.42
N LEU A 124 8.52 2.14 -1.23
CA LEU A 124 7.75 3.01 -0.35
C LEU A 124 8.30 2.98 1.09
N SER A 125 8.60 1.79 1.60
CA SER A 125 9.16 1.61 2.93
C SER A 125 10.52 2.30 3.09
N VAL A 126 11.37 2.24 2.07
CA VAL A 126 12.66 2.95 2.05
C VAL A 126 12.42 4.47 2.11
N LEU A 127 11.50 5.00 1.30
CA LEU A 127 11.15 6.43 1.30
C LEU A 127 10.59 6.88 2.66
N ALA A 128 9.65 6.13 3.24
CA ALA A 128 9.07 6.42 4.54
C ALA A 128 10.12 6.40 5.66
N GLY A 129 11.05 5.44 5.63
CA GLY A 129 12.18 5.37 6.56
C GLY A 129 13.16 6.54 6.39
N TYR A 130 13.55 6.84 5.16
CA TYR A 130 14.44 7.96 4.84
C TYR A 130 13.86 9.30 5.32
N TYR A 131 12.64 9.63 4.88
CA TYR A 131 12.01 10.90 5.26
C TYR A 131 11.62 10.96 6.74
N GLY A 132 11.35 9.82 7.39
CA GLY A 132 11.13 9.76 8.83
C GLY A 132 12.37 10.16 9.63
N ILE A 133 13.55 9.66 9.23
CA ILE A 133 14.82 10.01 9.87
C ILE A 133 15.23 11.44 9.50
N VAL A 134 15.15 11.85 8.23
CA VAL A 134 15.54 13.22 7.84
C VAL A 134 14.70 14.29 8.54
N ASN A 135 13.38 14.09 8.63
CA ASN A 135 12.50 15.05 9.29
C ASN A 135 12.35 14.81 10.80
N GLN A 136 12.98 13.77 11.34
CA GLN A 136 12.86 13.35 12.74
C GLN A 136 11.39 13.32 13.19
N SER A 137 10.51 12.71 12.38
CA SER A 137 9.07 12.78 12.60
C SER A 137 8.36 11.51 12.12
N ILE A 138 7.73 10.80 13.06
CA ILE A 138 6.89 9.64 12.75
C ILE A 138 5.64 10.04 11.94
N TRP A 139 5.18 11.28 12.09
CA TRP A 139 4.04 11.82 11.33
C TRP A 139 4.36 11.93 9.84
N THR A 140 5.62 12.19 9.49
CA THR A 140 6.04 12.20 8.09
C THR A 140 5.91 10.82 7.48
N SER A 141 6.41 9.78 8.15
CA SER A 141 6.30 8.40 7.66
C SER A 141 4.85 7.91 7.62
N PHE A 142 4.06 8.20 8.67
CA PHE A 142 2.62 7.95 8.70
C PHE A 142 1.86 8.65 7.57
N GLY A 143 2.15 9.94 7.32
CA GLY A 143 1.54 10.69 6.22
C GLY A 143 1.86 10.10 4.84
N ILE A 144 3.12 9.72 4.60
CA ILE A 144 3.54 9.03 3.36
C ILE A 144 2.76 7.73 3.18
N HIS A 145 2.62 6.95 4.26
CA HIS A 145 1.91 5.68 4.24
C HIS A 145 0.42 5.87 3.91
N VAL A 146 -0.27 6.76 4.62
CA VAL A 146 -1.69 7.06 4.37
C VAL A 146 -1.89 7.60 2.95
N ALA A 147 -1.03 8.51 2.49
CA ALA A 147 -1.08 9.05 1.14
C ALA A 147 -0.91 7.94 0.09
N TRP A 148 0.03 7.01 0.30
CA TRP A 148 0.19 5.87 -0.59
C TRP A 148 -1.05 4.97 -0.63
N ASN A 149 -1.68 4.72 0.51
CA ASN A 149 -2.91 3.94 0.57
C ASN A 149 -4.06 4.59 -0.20
N ILE A 150 -4.10 5.93 -0.27
CA ILE A 150 -5.08 6.68 -1.07
C ILE A 150 -4.73 6.64 -2.56
N ILE A 151 -3.45 6.88 -2.89
CA ILE A 151 -2.98 7.10 -4.26
C ILE A 151 -2.78 5.79 -5.01
N ALA A 152 -2.29 4.73 -4.38
CA ALA A 152 -1.91 3.49 -5.04
C ALA A 152 -3.08 2.81 -5.80
N PRO A 153 -4.31 2.72 -5.25
CA PRO A 153 -5.45 2.22 -6.01
C PRO A 153 -5.75 3.05 -7.27
N ALA A 154 -5.65 4.38 -7.16
CA ALA A 154 -5.87 5.29 -8.29
C ALA A 154 -4.77 5.15 -9.36
N LEU A 155 -3.50 5.07 -8.94
CA LEU A 155 -2.38 4.84 -9.86
C LEU A 155 -2.50 3.49 -10.57
N LEU A 156 -2.90 2.44 -9.85
CA LEU A 156 -3.12 1.12 -10.46
C LEU A 156 -4.22 1.20 -11.53
N PHE A 157 -5.33 1.86 -11.21
CA PHE A 157 -6.42 2.07 -12.17
C PHE A 157 -5.97 2.84 -13.42
N ILE A 158 -5.28 3.97 -13.24
CA ILE A 158 -4.74 4.78 -14.34
C ILE A 158 -3.77 3.96 -15.20
N PHE A 159 -2.87 3.20 -14.56
CA PHE A 159 -1.90 2.36 -15.25
C PHE A 159 -2.58 1.24 -16.06
N THR A 160 -3.59 0.58 -15.49
CA THR A 160 -4.39 -0.44 -16.21
C THR A 160 -5.10 0.17 -17.42
N LEU A 161 -5.70 1.36 -17.28
CA LEU A 161 -6.32 2.05 -18.42
C LEU A 161 -5.31 2.37 -19.51
N LEU A 162 -4.12 2.85 -19.15
CA LEU A 162 -3.06 3.15 -20.12
C LEU A 162 -2.63 1.88 -20.89
N LEU A 163 -2.47 0.75 -20.21
CA LEU A 163 -2.13 -0.52 -20.86
C LEU A 163 -3.21 -0.98 -21.84
N ILE A 164 -4.49 -0.83 -21.49
CA ILE A 164 -5.61 -1.15 -22.38
C ILE A 164 -5.55 -0.26 -23.64
N VAL A 165 -5.33 1.05 -23.47
CA VAL A 165 -5.21 1.98 -24.61
C VAL A 165 -4.05 1.60 -25.52
N ILE A 166 -2.86 1.34 -24.95
CA ILE A 166 -1.68 0.91 -25.73
C ILE A 166 -1.96 -0.40 -26.47
N TYR A 167 -2.54 -1.39 -25.79
CA TYR A 167 -2.88 -2.68 -26.40
C TYR A 167 -3.85 -2.51 -27.58
N THR A 168 -4.93 -1.74 -27.40
CA THR A 168 -5.90 -1.49 -28.49
C THR A 168 -5.27 -0.76 -29.67
N ALA A 169 -4.36 0.19 -29.42
CA ALA A 169 -3.62 0.88 -30.48
C ALA A 169 -2.71 -0.08 -31.27
N ILE A 170 -1.98 -0.95 -30.57
CA ILE A 170 -1.12 -1.97 -31.20
C ILE A 170 -1.96 -2.93 -32.06
N MET A 171 -3.08 -3.42 -31.53
CA MET A 171 -3.97 -4.33 -32.27
C MET A 171 -4.57 -3.64 -33.50
N SER A 172 -4.98 -2.38 -33.38
CA SER A 172 -5.50 -1.61 -34.53
C SER A 172 -4.45 -1.41 -35.63
N LEU A 173 -3.19 -1.13 -35.25
CA LEU A 173 -2.09 -1.01 -36.21
C LEU A 173 -1.79 -2.36 -36.88
N TRP A 174 -1.76 -3.43 -36.10
CA TRP A 174 -1.54 -4.79 -36.60
C TRP A 174 -2.59 -5.20 -37.63
N ASP A 175 -3.87 -4.98 -37.33
CA ASP A 175 -4.97 -5.29 -38.24
C ASP A 175 -4.83 -4.51 -39.55
N LYS A 176 -4.52 -3.21 -39.49
CA LYS A 176 -4.26 -2.38 -40.67
C LYS A 176 -3.12 -2.94 -41.51
N THR A 177 -1.98 -3.28 -40.89
CA THR A 177 -0.83 -3.88 -41.59
C THR A 177 -1.20 -5.21 -42.24
N MET A 178 -1.96 -6.07 -41.55
CA MET A 178 -2.39 -7.36 -42.09
C MET A 178 -3.39 -7.23 -43.23
N THR A 179 -4.32 -6.28 -43.17
CA THR A 179 -5.20 -5.98 -44.31
C THR A 179 -4.41 -5.47 -45.52
N SER A 180 -3.45 -4.57 -45.33
CA SER A 180 -2.60 -4.06 -46.41
C SER A 180 -1.74 -5.15 -47.05
N PHE A 181 -1.26 -6.10 -46.25
CA PHE A 181 -0.47 -7.23 -46.74
C PHE A 181 -1.32 -8.26 -47.49
N LYS A 182 -2.59 -8.45 -47.09
CA LYS A 182 -3.52 -9.29 -47.84
C LYS A 182 -3.88 -8.66 -49.18
N SER A 183 -4.19 -7.36 -49.22
CA SER A 183 -4.58 -6.67 -50.45
C SER A 183 -3.48 -6.68 -51.53
N SER A 184 -2.20 -6.59 -51.15
CA SER A 184 -1.09 -6.63 -52.11
C SER A 184 -0.84 -8.01 -52.74
N ARG A 185 -1.28 -9.11 -52.10
CA ARG A 185 -1.18 -10.45 -52.70
C ARG A 185 -2.23 -10.70 -53.78
N TYR A 186 -3.41 -10.09 -53.68
CA TYR A 186 -4.50 -10.33 -54.62
C TYR A 186 -4.39 -9.51 -55.92
N SER A 187 -3.50 -8.51 -55.99
CA SER A 187 -3.34 -7.64 -57.16
C SER A 187 -2.33 -8.16 -58.20
N ILE A 188 -1.85 -9.41 -58.09
CA ILE A 188 -0.85 -10.01 -59.00
C ILE A 188 -1.50 -11.06 -59.94
N HIS A 189 -2.84 -11.07 -60.05
CA HIS A 189 -3.60 -11.89 -60.99
C HIS A 189 -4.45 -11.00 -61.89
#